data_AF-A0A9D6YDL6-F1
#
_entry.id   AF-A0A9D6YDL6-F1
#
_cell.length_a   1.000
_cell.length_b   1.000
_cell.length_c   1.000
_cell.angle_alpha   90.00
_cell.angle_beta   90.00
_cell.angle_gamma   90.00
#
_symmetry.space_group_name_H-M   'P 1'
#
loop_
_entity.id
_entity.type
_entity.pdbx_description
1 polymer ?
#
loop_
_entity_poly.entity_id
_entity_poly.type
_entity_poly.pdbx_seq_one_letter_code
_entity_poly.pdbx_strand_id
1 'polypeptide(L)'
;MKPLFDWLDHRTGSDKLVHDVLFENVPGGARWRYVWGSTLLFCFAIQVITGLFLWLSYSPSSQTAWESVYFIQHEMGGGWFLRGLHHYTAHAMTVLLALHLMQVVID
;
A
#
# COMPACT_ATOMS: atom_id res chain seq x y z
N MET A 1 17.13 -24.78 3.73
CA MET A 1 16.41 -23.68 3.06
C MET A 1 16.59 -23.73 1.54
N LYS A 2 17.82 -23.81 1.00
CA LYS A 2 18.06 -23.97 -0.46
C LYS A 2 17.24 -25.07 -1.15
N PRO A 3 17.11 -26.30 -0.60
CA PRO A 3 16.36 -27.36 -1.29
C PRO A 3 14.87 -27.07 -1.46
N LEU A 4 14.28 -26.29 -0.54
CA LEU A 4 12.88 -25.89 -0.61
C LEU A 4 12.67 -24.78 -1.65
N PHE A 5 13.59 -23.80 -1.70
CA PHE A 5 13.58 -22.75 -2.71
C PHE A 5 13.80 -23.32 -4.11
N ASP A 6 14.78 -24.22 -4.28
CA ASP A 6 15.07 -24.86 -5.57
C ASP A 6 13.89 -25.72 -6.05
N TRP A 7 13.23 -26.44 -5.14
CA TRP A 7 12.01 -27.20 -5.45
C TRP A 7 10.84 -26.29 -5.86
N LEU A 8 10.68 -25.15 -5.18
CA LEU A 8 9.61 -24.20 -5.46
C LEU A 8 9.85 -23.54 -6.82
N ASP A 9 11.05 -23.05 -7.05
CA ASP A 9 11.45 -22.41 -8.30
C ASP A 9 11.34 -23.36 -9.50
N HIS A 10 11.71 -24.63 -9.34
CA HIS A 10 11.53 -25.62 -10.40
C HIS A 10 10.05 -25.79 -10.82
N ARG A 11 9.10 -25.52 -9.92
CA ARG A 11 7.66 -25.65 -10.20
C ARG A 11 7.01 -24.35 -10.66
N THR A 12 7.42 -23.22 -10.10
CA THR A 12 6.78 -21.92 -10.33
C THR A 12 7.55 -21.04 -11.32
N GLY A 13 8.85 -21.30 -11.53
CA GLY A 13 9.76 -20.42 -12.26
C GLY A 13 9.86 -19.02 -11.65
N SER A 14 9.64 -18.91 -10.33
CA SER A 14 9.51 -17.62 -9.65
C SER A 14 10.78 -16.79 -9.68
N ASP A 15 11.96 -17.41 -9.68
CA ASP A 15 13.23 -16.68 -9.68
C ASP A 15 13.41 -15.85 -10.95
N LYS A 16 13.10 -16.45 -12.10
CA LYS A 16 13.12 -15.75 -13.39
C LYS A 16 12.14 -14.57 -13.41
N LEU A 17 10.91 -14.79 -12.96
CA LEU A 17 9.89 -13.73 -12.91
C LEU A 17 10.33 -12.58 -12.00
N VAL A 18 10.86 -12.89 -10.81
CA VAL A 18 11.37 -11.88 -9.87
C VAL A 18 12.55 -11.12 -10.48
N HIS A 19 13.49 -11.83 -11.13
CA HIS A 19 14.63 -11.19 -11.79
C HIS A 19 14.17 -10.26 -12.91
N ASP A 20 13.29 -10.71 -13.79
CA ASP A 20 12.79 -9.92 -14.92
C ASP A 20 12.05 -8.66 -14.43
N VAL A 21 11.27 -8.76 -13.35
CA VAL A 21 10.54 -7.63 -12.76
C VAL A 21 11.47 -6.64 -12.02
N LEU A 22 12.45 -7.14 -11.26
CA LEU A 22 13.33 -6.28 -10.47
C LEU A 22 14.41 -5.59 -11.32
N PHE A 23 14.81 -6.19 -12.44
CA PHE A 23 15.92 -5.72 -13.28
C PHE A 23 15.49 -5.34 -14.70
N GLU A 24 14.22 -4.96 -14.88
CA GLU A 24 13.74 -4.43 -16.15
C GLU A 24 14.46 -3.11 -16.50
N ASN A 25 14.90 -2.99 -17.75
CA ASN A 25 15.54 -1.77 -18.24
C ASN A 25 14.49 -0.68 -18.45
N VAL A 26 14.60 0.43 -17.71
CA VAL A 26 13.73 1.60 -17.89
C VAL A 26 14.14 2.35 -19.16
N PRO A 27 13.27 2.45 -20.19
CA PRO A 27 13.59 3.17 -21.42
C PRO A 27 13.90 4.65 -21.11
N GLY A 28 15.07 5.14 -21.52
CA GLY A 28 15.50 6.51 -21.24
C GLY A 28 15.99 6.77 -19.80
N GLY A 29 16.11 5.73 -18.98
CA GLY A 29 16.63 5.80 -17.61
C GLY A 29 15.64 6.32 -16.58
N ALA A 30 16.06 6.36 -15.31
CA ALA A 30 15.23 6.82 -14.21
C ALA A 30 14.96 8.34 -14.29
N ARG A 31 13.69 8.72 -14.16
CA ARG A 31 13.23 10.12 -14.17
C ARG A 31 12.17 10.34 -13.09
N TRP A 32 12.08 11.55 -12.56
CA TRP A 32 11.13 11.89 -11.49
C TRP A 32 9.67 11.59 -11.84
N ARG A 33 9.30 11.74 -13.11
CA ARG A 33 7.94 11.47 -13.60
C ARG A 33 7.51 10.00 -13.47
N TYR A 34 8.43 9.04 -13.36
CA TYR A 34 8.09 7.61 -13.21
C TYR A 34 7.81 7.18 -11.75
N VAL A 35 7.95 8.09 -10.78
CA VAL A 35 7.82 7.79 -9.35
C VAL A 35 6.34 7.73 -8.89
N TRP A 36 5.42 8.31 -9.66
CA TRP A 36 4.02 8.45 -9.23
C TRP A 36 3.32 7.12 -9.04
N GLY A 37 3.51 6.16 -9.94
CA GLY A 37 2.90 4.83 -9.85
C GLY A 37 3.40 4.02 -8.65
N SER A 38 4.71 3.99 -8.41
CA SER A 38 5.28 3.24 -7.27
C SER A 38 4.90 3.87 -5.93
N THR A 39 4.87 5.20 -5.85
CA THR A 39 4.42 5.90 -4.63
C THR A 39 2.93 5.70 -4.37
N LEU A 40 2.10 5.65 -5.43
CA LEU A 40 0.68 5.32 -5.32
C LEU A 40 0.47 3.90 -4.77
N LEU A 41 1.22 2.91 -5.29
CA LEU A 41 1.20 1.54 -4.78
C LEU A 41 1.64 1.46 -3.32
N PHE A 42 2.67 2.23 -2.94
CA PHE A 42 3.13 2.30 -1.55
C PHE A 42 2.04 2.87 -0.63
N CYS A 43 1.37 3.95 -1.01
CA CYS A 43 0.23 4.49 -0.26
C CYS A 43 -0.91 3.47 -0.15
N PHE A 44 -1.22 2.75 -1.22
CA PHE A 44 -2.21 1.67 -1.20
C PHE A 44 -1.83 0.55 -0.21
N ALA A 45 -0.56 0.12 -0.19
CA ALA A 45 -0.09 -0.88 0.77
C ALA A 45 -0.26 -0.41 2.22
N ILE A 46 0.08 0.86 2.52
CA ILE A 46 -0.17 1.47 3.82
C ILE A 46 -1.68 1.45 4.13
N GLN A 47 -2.55 1.77 3.18
CA GLN A 47 -4.00 1.76 3.38
C GLN A 47 -4.53 0.38 3.74
N VAL A 48 -4.12 -0.65 3.01
CA VAL A 48 -4.55 -2.03 3.29
C VAL A 48 -4.09 -2.45 4.68
N ILE A 49 -2.82 -2.25 5.01
CA ILE A 49 -2.25 -2.66 6.29
C ILE A 49 -2.94 -1.91 7.44
N THR A 50 -2.99 -0.58 7.38
CA THR A 50 -3.59 0.24 8.45
C THR A 50 -5.10 0.02 8.56
N GLY A 51 -5.79 -0.14 7.44
CA GLY A 51 -7.22 -0.42 7.39
C GLY A 51 -7.58 -1.77 8.01
N LEU A 52 -6.75 -2.80 7.79
CA LEU A 52 -6.91 -4.10 8.45
C LEU A 52 -6.81 -3.97 9.97
N PHE A 53 -5.83 -3.22 10.49
CA PHE A 53 -5.72 -3.01 11.94
C PHE A 53 -6.87 -2.18 12.52
N LEU A 54 -7.33 -1.14 11.80
CA LEU A 54 -8.49 -0.34 12.23
C LEU A 54 -9.77 -1.18 12.22
N TRP A 55 -9.92 -2.07 11.24
CA TRP A 55 -11.07 -2.97 11.13
C TRP A 55 -11.21 -3.89 12.35
N LEU A 56 -10.10 -4.33 12.95
CA LEU A 56 -10.12 -5.17 14.16
C LEU A 56 -10.72 -4.47 15.39
N SER A 57 -10.86 -3.14 15.39
CA SER A 57 -11.40 -2.36 16.51
C SER A 57 -12.62 -1.51 16.14
N TYR A 58 -12.98 -1.45 14.86
CA TYR A 58 -14.13 -0.69 14.37
C TYR A 58 -15.44 -1.49 14.45
N SER A 59 -16.52 -0.84 14.89
CA SER A 59 -17.86 -1.44 14.96
C SER A 59 -18.76 -0.86 13.86
N PRO A 60 -19.14 -1.64 12.81
CA PRO A 60 -19.91 -1.15 11.68
C PRO A 60 -21.42 -1.13 11.97
N SER A 61 -21.86 -0.36 12.97
CA SER A 61 -23.28 -0.17 13.32
C SER A 61 -23.57 1.30 13.60
N SER A 62 -24.76 1.78 13.22
CA SER A 62 -25.18 3.16 13.46
C SER A 62 -25.24 3.53 14.95
N GLN A 63 -25.29 2.55 15.85
CA GLN A 63 -25.32 2.75 17.30
C GLN A 63 -23.91 2.87 17.91
N THR A 64 -22.93 2.15 17.36
CA THR A 64 -21.59 1.97 17.98
C THR A 64 -20.42 2.48 17.14
N ALA A 65 -20.66 2.91 15.89
CA ALA A 65 -19.60 3.39 15.00
C ALA A 65 -18.80 4.55 15.61
N TRP A 66 -19.49 5.55 16.16
CA TRP A 66 -18.83 6.70 16.77
C TRP A 66 -18.01 6.29 18.00
N GLU A 67 -18.58 5.49 18.90
CA GLU A 67 -17.90 5.03 20.12
C GLU A 67 -16.65 4.20 19.79
N SER A 68 -16.72 3.32 18.79
CA SER A 68 -15.56 2.53 18.35
C SER A 68 -14.44 3.39 17.78
N VAL A 69 -14.77 4.46 17.03
CA VAL A 69 -13.77 5.42 16.53
C VAL A 69 -13.20 6.27 17.67
N TYR A 70 -14.03 6.66 18.65
CA TYR A 70 -13.57 7.36 19.85
C TYR A 70 -12.55 6.51 20.62
N PHE A 71 -12.85 5.23 20.83
CA PHE A 71 -11.94 4.27 21.45
C PHE A 71 -10.60 4.17 20.68
N ILE A 72 -10.64 3.99 19.35
CA ILE A 72 -9.44 3.96 18.50
C ILE A 72 -8.62 5.24 18.67
N GLN A 73 -9.28 6.40 18.76
CA GLN A 73 -8.59 7.69 18.80
C GLN A 73 -7.98 8.01 20.17
N HIS A 74 -8.64 7.65 21.28
CA HIS A 74 -8.26 8.14 22.61
C HIS A 74 -7.84 7.06 23.60
N GLU A 75 -8.33 5.82 23.44
CA GLU A 75 -8.12 4.76 24.43
C GLU A 75 -7.17 3.67 23.94
N MET A 76 -7.20 3.36 22.64
CA MET A 76 -6.33 2.35 22.04
C MET A 76 -4.87 2.84 21.97
N GLY A 77 -3.94 2.11 22.58
CA GLY A 77 -2.51 2.41 22.51
C GLY A 77 -2.02 2.52 21.07
N GLY A 78 -1.54 3.70 20.67
CA GLY A 78 -1.09 3.98 19.29
C GLY A 78 -2.21 4.14 18.26
N GLY A 79 -3.49 4.05 18.66
CA GLY A 79 -4.62 4.12 17.75
C GLY A 79 -4.80 5.47 17.05
N TRP A 80 -4.49 6.57 17.74
CA TRP A 80 -4.44 7.91 17.13
C TRP A 80 -3.46 7.98 15.95
N PHE A 81 -2.30 7.32 16.08
CA PHE A 81 -1.26 7.31 15.06
C PHE A 81 -1.69 6.43 13.88
N LEU A 82 -2.21 5.23 14.17
CA LEU A 82 -2.74 4.32 13.16
C LEU A 82 -3.85 4.97 12.34
N ARG A 83 -4.82 5.60 13.01
CA ARG A 83 -5.95 6.31 12.37
C ARG A 83 -5.48 7.54 11.61
N GLY A 84 -4.54 8.30 12.17
CA GLY A 84 -3.91 9.44 11.52
C GLY A 84 -3.20 9.03 10.23
N LEU A 85 -2.38 7.98 10.28
CA LEU A 85 -1.68 7.45 9.12
C LEU A 85 -2.66 7.02 8.02
N HIS A 86 -3.69 6.25 8.37
CA HIS A 86 -4.75 5.87 7.43
C HIS A 86 -5.44 7.09 6.79
N HIS A 87 -5.78 8.09 7.60
CA HIS A 87 -6.45 9.30 7.12
C HIS A 87 -5.58 10.13 6.17
N TYR A 88 -4.35 10.47 6.55
CA TYR A 88 -3.47 11.32 5.74
C TYR A 88 -2.97 10.59 4.48
N THR A 89 -2.69 9.29 4.58
CA THR A 89 -2.32 8.50 3.39
C THR A 89 -3.47 8.43 2.38
N ALA A 90 -4.74 8.51 2.81
CA ALA A 90 -5.89 8.44 1.88
C ALA A 90 -5.98 9.70 1.02
N HIS A 91 -5.71 10.85 1.65
CA HIS A 91 -5.61 12.13 0.97
C HIS A 91 -4.41 12.14 -0.01
N ALA A 92 -3.24 11.67 0.44
CA ALA A 92 -2.06 11.55 -0.41
C ALA A 92 -2.32 10.64 -1.62
N MET A 93 -2.98 9.49 -1.41
CA MET A 93 -3.33 8.54 -2.47
C MET A 93 -4.23 9.16 -3.54
N THR A 94 -5.20 10.00 -3.13
CA THR A 94 -6.08 10.71 -4.07
C THR A 94 -5.31 11.69 -4.96
N VAL A 95 -4.37 12.45 -4.38
CA VAL A 95 -3.50 13.37 -5.14
C VAL A 95 -2.57 12.60 -6.07
N LEU A 96 -1.94 11.54 -5.57
CA LEU A 96 -1.02 10.70 -6.35
C LEU A 96 -1.72 10.00 -7.52
N LEU A 97 -2.98 9.60 -7.35
CA LEU A 97 -3.78 9.03 -8.43
C LEU A 97 -3.94 10.03 -9.58
N ALA A 98 -4.25 11.29 -9.27
CA ALA A 98 -4.36 12.33 -10.28
C ALA A 98 -3.03 12.60 -11.00
N LEU A 99 -1.92 12.66 -10.24
CA LEU A 99 -0.57 12.85 -10.81
C LEU A 99 -0.15 11.66 -11.69
N HIS A 100 -0.42 10.43 -11.26
CA HIS A 100 -0.11 9.24 -12.03
C HIS A 100 -0.97 9.16 -13.30
N LEU A 101 -2.25 9.48 -13.23
CA LEU A 101 -3.12 9.53 -14.42
C LEU A 101 -2.63 10.58 -15.42
N MET A 102 -2.26 11.78 -14.94
CA MET A 102 -1.67 12.82 -15.78
C MET A 102 -0.38 12.37 -16.46
N GLN A 103 0.51 11.68 -15.72
CA GLN A 103 1.72 11.09 -16.28
C GLN A 103 1.38 10.11 -17.42
N VAL A 104 0.46 9.18 -17.20
CA VAL A 104 0.08 8.14 -18.18
C VAL A 104 -0.62 8.72 -19.42
N VAL A 105 -1.34 9.84 -19.30
CA VAL A 105 -2.06 10.46 -20.43
C VAL A 105 -1.17 11.39 -21.27
N ILE A 106 -0.20 12.06 -20.64
CA ILE A 106 0.69 13.00 -21.34
C ILE A 106 1.89 12.31 -21.98
N ASP A 107 2.29 11.15 -21.46
CA ASP A 107 3.35 10.30 -22.03
C ASP A 107 2.79 9.33 -23.09
#